data_AF-V4THU9-F1
#
_entry.id   AF-V4THU9-F1
#
_cell.length_a   1.000
_cell.length_b   1.000
_cell.length_c   1.000
_cell.angle_alpha   90.00
_cell.angle_beta   90.00
_cell.angle_gamma   90.00
#
_symmetry.space_group_name_H-M   'P 1'
#
loop_
_entity.id
_entity.type
_entity.pdbx_description
1 polymer ?
#
loop_
_entity_poly.entity_id
_entity_poly.type
_entity_poly.pdbx_seq_one_letter_code
_entity_poly.pdbx_strand_id
1 'polypeptide(L)'
;MEGISEVAKSKQQLIIEEWNGSSSTKLFKTATIFASPSLSIHRSGSRFTHVWSRVLQAFVPEGFPGSVTPDYVPFQVWDSLQGLSTYIRTMLSTQALLSAIGVGEKSATVIGATFQWFLRDLTGMLGGVLFTFYQGSNLDSNAKMWRLVADLMNDLGMLMDLLSPLFPSAFAFVVCLGSLSRSFTGVASGATRAALTQHFALQNNAADISAKEGSQETMATMIGMALGMLLARITMGNPFAIWFSFLFLTMFHMYANYRAVRCLSLNSLNFQRSSILLQQFMETDQGLYHGACFANVDYFMDLKG
;
A
#
# COMPACT_ATOMS: atom_id res chain seq x y z
N MET A 1 55.61 63.83 19.89
CA MET A 1 54.39 64.11 19.10
C MET A 1 53.94 62.80 18.50
N GLU A 2 52.63 62.60 18.51
CA GLU A 2 51.92 61.31 18.47
C GLU A 2 52.17 60.45 17.23
N GLY A 3 52.17 59.13 17.46
CA GLY A 3 51.97 58.11 16.43
C GLY A 3 51.06 57.03 17.02
N ILE A 4 49.77 57.31 17.05
CA ILE A 4 48.72 56.39 17.50
C ILE A 4 48.63 55.25 16.47
N SER A 5 49.00 54.02 16.86
CA SER A 5 48.68 52.84 16.06
C SER A 5 47.19 52.54 16.24
N GLU A 6 46.40 52.80 15.20
CA GLU A 6 45.05 52.23 15.06
C GLU A 6 45.14 50.70 15.11
N VAL A 7 44.71 50.11 16.22
CA VAL A 7 44.37 48.69 16.25
C VAL A 7 43.05 48.54 15.49
N ALA A 8 43.15 48.19 14.21
CA ALA A 8 42.01 47.81 13.40
C ALA A 8 41.25 46.66 14.08
N LYS A 9 40.06 46.95 14.65
CA LYS A 9 39.10 45.93 15.04
C LYS A 9 38.68 45.18 13.78
N SER A 10 39.28 44.01 13.55
CA SER A 10 38.79 43.04 12.57
C SER A 10 37.33 42.73 12.89
N LYS A 11 36.40 43.22 12.04
CA LYS A 11 34.99 42.83 12.10
C LYS A 11 34.93 41.34 11.79
N GLN A 12 34.82 40.50 12.81
CA GLN A 12 34.56 39.07 12.63
C GLN A 12 33.25 38.91 11.87
N GLN A 13 33.35 38.55 10.60
CA GLN A 13 32.22 38.15 9.77
C GLN A 13 31.90 36.69 10.09
N LEU A 14 30.74 36.45 10.68
CA LEU A 14 30.27 35.10 10.96
C LEU A 14 29.45 34.60 9.75
N ILE A 15 29.87 33.48 9.17
CA ILE A 15 29.16 32.78 8.10
C ILE A 15 28.63 31.47 8.68
N ILE A 16 27.31 31.31 8.73
CA ILE A 16 26.65 30.06 9.12
C ILE A 16 25.98 29.49 7.88
N GLU A 17 26.24 28.22 7.61
CA GLU A 17 25.59 27.50 6.53
C GLU A 17 24.57 26.51 7.11
N GLU A 18 23.33 26.63 6.65
CA GLU A 18 22.29 25.64 6.93
C GLU A 18 22.32 24.59 5.83
N TRP A 19 22.48 23.33 6.23
CA TRP A 19 22.51 22.17 5.36
C TRP A 19 21.36 21.24 5.73
N ASN A 20 20.71 20.67 4.73
CA ASN A 20 19.62 19.74 4.94
C ASN A 20 19.76 18.56 3.97
N GLY A 21 19.39 17.36 4.39
CA GLY A 21 19.55 16.14 3.60
C GLY A 21 18.82 14.98 4.24
N SER A 22 18.59 13.91 3.47
CA SER A 22 18.02 12.67 3.99
C SER A 22 19.08 11.83 4.72
N SER A 23 20.33 11.89 4.26
CA SER A 23 21.48 11.19 4.87
C SER A 23 22.70 12.10 4.99
N SER A 24 23.70 11.67 5.75
CA SER A 24 25.01 12.34 5.89
C SER A 24 25.75 12.52 4.55
N THR A 25 25.39 11.75 3.52
CA THR A 25 26.01 11.78 2.18
C THR A 25 25.20 12.56 1.14
N LYS A 26 23.98 13.00 1.47
CA LYS A 26 23.08 13.72 0.54
C LYS A 26 22.60 15.04 1.16
N LEU A 27 23.56 15.87 1.56
CA LEU A 27 23.30 17.22 2.09
C LEU A 27 23.26 18.24 0.95
N PHE A 28 22.26 19.12 0.98
CA PHE A 28 22.19 20.30 0.15
C PHE A 28 22.11 21.54 1.03
N LYS A 29 22.80 22.59 0.60
CA LYS A 29 22.83 23.87 1.32
C LYS A 29 21.47 24.56 1.15
N THR A 30 20.74 24.78 2.25
CA THR A 30 19.43 25.44 2.27
C THR A 30 19.53 26.94 2.49
N ALA A 31 20.50 27.41 3.28
CA ALA A 31 20.73 28.82 3.50
C ALA A 31 22.20 29.15 3.83
N THR A 32 22.61 30.37 3.49
CA THR A 32 23.82 31.01 4.02
C THR A 32 23.39 32.22 4.81
N ILE A 33 23.76 32.26 6.09
CA ILE A 33 23.51 33.36 6.99
C ILE A 33 24.82 34.12 7.16
N PHE A 34 24.83 35.39 6.75
CA PHE A 34 25.96 36.29 6.96
C PHE A 34 25.62 37.25 8.09
N ALA A 35 26.51 37.37 9.08
CA ALA A 35 26.39 38.35 10.15
C ALA A 35 27.61 39.30 10.16
N SER A 36 27.38 40.53 9.68
CA SER A 36 28.22 41.73 9.90
C SER A 36 27.53 42.96 9.28
N PRO A 37 27.57 44.15 9.91
CA PRO A 37 26.70 44.63 11.01
C PRO A 37 25.18 44.42 10.86
N SER A 38 24.71 43.84 9.75
CA SER A 38 23.31 43.43 9.54
C SER A 38 23.23 41.93 9.28
N LEU A 39 22.17 41.27 9.76
CA LEU A 39 21.88 39.87 9.46
C LEU A 39 21.31 39.77 8.04
N SER A 40 21.98 39.03 7.14
CA SER A 40 21.43 38.72 5.82
C SER A 40 21.35 37.21 5.61
N ILE A 41 20.19 36.74 5.14
CA ILE A 41 19.91 35.33 4.90
C ILE A 41 19.74 35.13 3.40
N HIS A 42 20.69 34.46 2.77
CA HIS A 42 20.59 34.02 1.38
C HIS A 42 20.13 32.56 1.35
N ARG A 43 18.87 32.33 0.98
CA ARG A 43 18.36 30.96 0.78
C ARG A 43 18.86 30.41 -0.55
N SER A 44 19.38 29.19 -0.53
CA SER A 44 19.93 28.50 -1.69
C SER A 44 18.89 27.54 -2.27
N GLY A 45 18.59 27.67 -3.57
CA GLY A 45 17.61 26.88 -4.31
C GLY A 45 16.19 27.45 -4.33
N SER A 46 15.35 27.00 -5.28
CA SER A 46 13.96 27.46 -5.34
C SER A 46 13.15 26.86 -4.19
N ARG A 47 12.32 27.66 -3.51
CA ARG A 47 11.42 27.15 -2.45
C ARG A 47 10.51 26.03 -2.97
N PHE A 48 10.10 26.11 -4.24
CA PHE A 48 9.24 25.13 -4.88
C PHE A 48 9.92 23.76 -5.03
N THR A 49 11.17 23.73 -5.50
CA THR A 49 11.94 22.48 -5.64
C THR A 49 12.21 21.81 -4.29
N HIS A 50 12.45 22.60 -3.25
CA HIS A 50 12.64 22.07 -1.90
C HIS A 50 11.35 21.47 -1.33
N VAL A 51 10.23 22.18 -1.47
CA VAL A 51 8.92 21.66 -1.03
C VAL A 51 8.52 20.43 -1.83
N TRP A 52 8.68 20.46 -3.16
CA TRP A 52 8.37 19.32 -4.02
C TRP A 52 9.22 18.09 -3.71
N SER A 53 10.52 18.28 -3.47
CA SER A 53 11.40 17.19 -3.02
C SER A 53 10.96 16.59 -1.69
N ARG A 54 10.47 17.41 -0.75
CA ARG A 54 9.95 16.95 0.55
C ARG A 54 8.64 16.19 0.41
N VAL A 55 7.77 16.63 -0.49
CA VAL A 55 6.53 15.93 -0.83
C VAL A 55 6.87 14.57 -1.42
N LEU A 56 7.76 14.50 -2.41
CA LEU A 56 8.17 13.21 -3.00
C LEU A 56 8.80 12.27 -1.98
N GLN A 57 9.60 12.79 -1.04
CA GLN A 57 10.17 11.99 0.06
C GLN A 57 9.11 11.38 0.99
N ALA A 58 7.87 11.87 1.01
CA ALA A 58 6.79 11.22 1.74
C ALA A 58 6.28 9.94 1.05
N PHE A 59 6.53 9.79 -0.26
CA PHE A 59 6.00 8.71 -1.08
C PHE A 59 7.05 7.71 -1.56
N VAL A 60 8.34 8.06 -1.58
CA VAL A 60 9.39 7.12 -1.99
C VAL A 60 10.35 6.80 -0.85
N PRO A 61 10.86 5.56 -0.76
CA PRO A 61 11.83 5.18 0.27
C PRO A 61 13.13 5.99 0.18
N GLU A 62 13.80 6.15 1.31
CA GLU A 62 15.13 6.74 1.34
C GLU A 62 16.10 5.91 0.50
N GLY A 63 16.96 6.58 -0.28
CA GLY A 63 17.91 5.90 -1.17
C GLY A 63 17.31 5.46 -2.51
N PHE A 64 16.03 5.75 -2.76
CA PHE A 64 15.37 5.46 -4.04
C PHE A 64 16.14 6.07 -5.24
N PRO A 65 16.23 5.37 -6.38
CA PRO A 65 15.67 4.04 -6.66
C PRO A 65 16.53 2.86 -6.17
N GLY A 66 17.76 3.08 -5.71
CA GLY A 66 18.72 2.00 -5.40
C GLY A 66 18.48 1.26 -4.07
N SER A 67 17.50 1.69 -3.27
CA SER A 67 17.15 1.07 -1.99
C SER A 67 15.99 0.08 -2.07
N VAL A 68 15.38 -0.06 -3.25
CA VAL A 68 14.28 -0.99 -3.50
C VAL A 68 14.56 -1.87 -4.70
N THR A 69 13.90 -3.02 -4.79
CA THR A 69 13.99 -3.89 -5.96
C THR A 69 13.43 -3.21 -7.23
N PRO A 70 13.88 -3.60 -8.43
CA PRO A 70 13.44 -2.96 -9.69
C PRO A 70 11.94 -3.08 -9.98
N ASP A 71 11.27 -4.09 -9.43
CA ASP A 71 9.84 -4.35 -9.60
C ASP A 71 8.94 -3.51 -8.68
N TYR A 72 9.52 -2.73 -7.74
CA TYR A 72 8.77 -1.88 -6.80
C TYR A 72 7.86 -0.88 -7.50
N VAL A 73 8.39 -0.05 -8.41
CA VAL A 73 7.60 1.02 -9.05
C VAL A 73 6.49 0.46 -9.95
N PRO A 74 6.75 -0.50 -10.85
CA PRO A 74 5.69 -1.11 -11.64
C PRO A 74 4.59 -1.73 -10.77
N PHE A 75 4.97 -2.40 -9.66
CA PHE A 75 4.00 -2.94 -8.71
C PHE A 75 3.16 -1.83 -8.06
N GLN A 76 3.79 -0.81 -7.48
CA GLN A 76 3.10 0.27 -6.75
C GLN A 76 2.11 1.06 -7.62
N VAL A 77 2.41 1.22 -8.91
CA VAL A 77 1.48 1.86 -9.85
C VAL A 77 0.19 1.05 -10.00
N TRP A 78 0.30 -0.26 -10.23
CA TRP A 78 -0.86 -1.13 -10.37
C TRP A 78 -1.60 -1.33 -9.04
N ASP A 79 -0.87 -1.43 -7.93
CA ASP A 79 -1.43 -1.55 -6.58
C ASP A 79 -2.21 -0.27 -6.19
N SER A 80 -1.68 0.91 -6.53
CA SER A 80 -2.38 2.18 -6.31
C SER A 80 -3.65 2.30 -7.15
N LEU A 81 -3.62 1.88 -8.42
CA LEU A 81 -4.80 1.86 -9.29
C LEU A 81 -5.86 0.85 -8.80
N GLN A 82 -5.41 -0.31 -8.31
CA GLN A 82 -6.26 -1.29 -7.66
C GLN A 82 -6.92 -0.67 -6.41
N GLY A 83 -6.13 -0.08 -5.50
CA GLY A 83 -6.61 0.57 -4.28
C GLY A 83 -7.62 1.68 -4.59
N LEU A 84 -7.33 2.53 -5.58
CA LEU A 84 -8.25 3.56 -6.04
C LEU A 84 -9.62 2.98 -6.42
N SER A 85 -9.65 1.90 -7.21
CA SER A 85 -10.89 1.21 -7.59
C SER A 85 -11.65 0.67 -6.38
N THR A 86 -10.93 0.08 -5.42
CA THR A 86 -11.49 -0.40 -4.16
C THR A 86 -12.20 0.71 -3.40
N TYR A 87 -11.57 1.86 -3.18
CA TYR A 87 -12.18 2.94 -2.41
C TYR A 87 -13.36 3.61 -3.13
N ILE A 88 -13.38 3.65 -4.47
CA ILE A 88 -14.55 4.11 -5.23
C ILE A 88 -15.73 3.16 -5.00
N ARG A 89 -15.50 1.84 -5.12
CA ARG A 89 -16.55 0.82 -4.89
C ARG A 89 -17.03 0.80 -3.46
N THR A 90 -16.15 1.00 -2.49
CA THR A 90 -16.51 1.09 -1.06
C THR A 90 -17.57 2.17 -0.83
N MET A 91 -17.50 3.31 -1.52
CA MET A 91 -18.54 4.35 -1.34
C MET A 91 -19.91 3.89 -1.85
N LEU A 92 -19.96 3.19 -3.00
CA LEU A 92 -21.20 2.63 -3.55
C LEU A 92 -21.78 1.54 -2.64
N SER A 93 -20.95 0.58 -2.20
CA SER A 93 -21.40 -0.51 -1.34
C SER A 93 -21.79 -0.01 0.06
N THR A 94 -21.07 0.98 0.61
CA THR A 94 -21.41 1.60 1.90
C THR A 94 -22.76 2.32 1.82
N GLN A 95 -23.04 3.06 0.74
CA GLN A 95 -24.34 3.70 0.56
C GLN A 95 -25.48 2.66 0.56
N ALA A 96 -25.32 1.56 -0.17
CA ALA A 96 -26.29 0.47 -0.21
C ALA A 96 -26.48 -0.16 1.18
N LEU A 97 -25.37 -0.50 1.85
CA LEU A 97 -25.40 -1.08 3.19
C LEU A 97 -26.10 -0.16 4.22
N LEU A 98 -25.81 1.14 4.20
CA LEU A 98 -26.47 2.12 5.08
C LEU A 98 -27.97 2.20 4.80
N SER A 99 -28.36 2.16 3.53
CA SER A 99 -29.78 2.08 3.16
C SER A 99 -30.45 0.80 3.69
N ALA A 100 -29.76 -0.34 3.64
CA ALA A 100 -30.31 -1.64 4.07
C ALA A 100 -30.57 -1.71 5.59
N ILE A 101 -29.78 -1.03 6.41
CA ILE A 101 -30.01 -0.90 7.86
C ILE A 101 -31.25 -0.05 8.16
N GLY A 102 -31.67 0.77 7.21
CA GLY A 102 -32.75 1.74 7.39
C GLY A 102 -32.27 3.11 7.85
N VAL A 103 -31.07 3.54 7.47
CA VAL A 103 -30.66 4.95 7.67
C VAL A 103 -31.64 5.86 6.92
N GLY A 104 -32.38 6.67 7.67
CA GLY A 104 -33.42 7.56 7.14
C GLY A 104 -34.86 7.02 7.27
N GLU A 105 -35.05 5.77 7.71
CA GLU A 105 -36.35 5.16 7.90
C GLU A 105 -36.92 5.40 9.31
N LYS A 106 -38.21 5.75 9.41
CA LYS A 106 -38.85 6.05 10.72
C LYS A 106 -39.01 4.82 11.62
N SER A 107 -39.07 3.62 11.03
CA SER A 107 -39.24 2.35 11.75
C SER A 107 -37.91 1.75 12.22
N ALA A 108 -36.77 2.25 11.72
CA ALA A 108 -35.46 1.74 12.12
C ALA A 108 -35.09 2.28 13.50
N THR A 109 -34.60 1.39 14.38
CA THR A 109 -34.15 1.77 15.72
C THR A 109 -32.63 1.79 15.79
N VAL A 110 -32.08 2.75 16.52
CA VAL A 110 -30.63 2.84 16.75
C VAL A 110 -30.08 1.57 17.39
N ILE A 111 -30.80 1.00 18.37
CA ILE A 111 -30.36 -0.24 19.05
C ILE A 111 -30.37 -1.46 18.12
N GLY A 112 -31.35 -1.57 17.22
CA GLY A 112 -31.41 -2.64 16.23
C GLY A 112 -30.25 -2.56 15.24
N ALA A 113 -29.98 -1.36 14.71
CA ALA A 113 -28.83 -1.10 13.85
C ALA A 113 -27.50 -1.43 14.55
N THR A 114 -27.34 -1.01 15.81
CA THR A 114 -26.15 -1.33 16.63
C THR A 114 -25.98 -2.84 16.80
N PHE A 115 -27.05 -3.58 17.07
CA PHE A 115 -26.97 -5.04 17.22
C PHE A 115 -26.55 -5.74 15.92
N GLN A 116 -27.09 -5.28 14.77
CA GLN A 116 -26.69 -5.79 13.46
C GLN A 116 -25.20 -5.52 13.16
N TRP A 117 -24.70 -4.33 13.50
CA TRP A 117 -23.28 -3.97 13.39
C TRP A 117 -22.40 -4.85 14.28
N PHE A 118 -22.79 -5.01 15.55
CA PHE A 118 -22.12 -5.87 16.50
C PHE A 118 -22.01 -7.30 15.98
N LEU A 119 -23.12 -7.89 15.51
CA LEU A 119 -23.13 -9.28 15.04
C LEU A 119 -22.23 -9.47 13.81
N ARG A 120 -22.30 -8.51 12.87
CA ARG A 120 -21.43 -8.47 11.69
C ARG A 120 -19.95 -8.42 12.08
N ASP A 121 -19.57 -7.51 12.98
CA ASP A 121 -18.18 -7.30 13.34
C ASP A 121 -17.63 -8.46 14.18
N LEU A 122 -18.42 -8.96 15.14
CA LEU A 122 -18.07 -10.14 15.93
C LEU A 122 -17.81 -11.36 15.05
N THR A 123 -18.71 -11.62 14.09
CA THR A 123 -18.58 -12.76 13.18
C THR A 123 -17.32 -12.63 12.31
N GLY A 124 -17.07 -11.43 11.77
CA GLY A 124 -15.85 -11.14 11.02
C GLY A 124 -14.60 -11.39 11.86
N MET A 125 -14.52 -10.81 13.06
CA MET A 125 -13.36 -10.97 13.95
C MET A 125 -13.10 -12.43 14.31
N LEU A 126 -14.14 -13.20 14.68
CA LEU A 126 -14.02 -14.62 14.96
C LEU A 126 -13.52 -15.40 13.74
N GLY A 127 -14.05 -15.11 12.55
CA GLY A 127 -13.61 -15.74 11.31
C GLY A 127 -12.15 -15.46 10.98
N GLY A 128 -11.67 -14.24 11.21
CA GLY A 128 -10.26 -13.86 10.99
C GLY A 128 -9.30 -14.59 11.93
N VAL A 129 -9.67 -14.70 13.21
CA VAL A 129 -8.91 -15.48 14.19
C VAL A 129 -8.86 -16.95 13.80
N LEU A 130 -10.00 -17.55 13.43
CA LEU A 130 -10.06 -18.94 12.98
C LEU A 130 -9.22 -19.17 11.72
N PHE A 131 -9.34 -18.29 10.72
CA PHE A 131 -8.55 -18.40 9.50
C PHE A 131 -7.04 -18.31 9.77
N THR A 132 -6.63 -17.38 10.63
CA THR A 132 -5.23 -17.25 11.06
C THR A 132 -4.75 -18.52 11.75
N PHE A 133 -5.57 -19.11 12.63
CA PHE A 133 -5.25 -20.36 13.32
C PHE A 133 -5.04 -21.53 12.34
N TYR A 134 -5.85 -21.63 11.29
CA TYR A 134 -5.74 -22.73 10.31
C TYR A 134 -4.67 -22.52 9.24
N GLN A 135 -4.45 -21.29 8.78
CA GLN A 135 -3.70 -21.01 7.55
C GLN A 135 -2.48 -20.09 7.74
N GLY A 136 -2.33 -19.47 8.92
CA GLY A 136 -1.37 -18.38 9.14
C GLY A 136 0.10 -18.70 8.83
N SER A 137 0.52 -19.96 8.96
CA SER A 137 1.91 -20.38 8.73
C SER A 137 2.33 -20.49 7.26
N ASN A 138 1.39 -20.39 6.30
CA ASN A 138 1.64 -20.69 4.89
C ASN A 138 1.26 -19.53 3.93
N LEU A 139 0.89 -18.37 4.47
CA LEU A 139 0.37 -17.24 3.68
C LEU A 139 1.47 -16.50 2.89
N ASP A 140 2.67 -16.41 3.43
CA ASP A 140 3.82 -15.77 2.78
C ASP A 140 4.43 -16.64 1.66
N SER A 141 4.38 -17.96 1.82
CA SER A 141 4.94 -18.95 0.89
C SER A 141 4.36 -18.89 -0.53
N ASN A 142 3.14 -18.38 -0.69
CA ASN A 142 2.48 -18.19 -1.98
C ASN A 142 1.91 -16.78 -2.12
N ALA A 143 2.71 -15.75 -1.79
CA ALA A 143 2.24 -14.37 -1.69
C ALA A 143 1.46 -13.88 -2.93
N LYS A 144 1.90 -14.21 -4.15
CA LYS A 144 1.19 -13.87 -5.39
C LYS A 144 -0.25 -14.41 -5.44
N MET A 145 -0.43 -15.69 -5.12
CA MET A 145 -1.74 -16.35 -5.13
C MET A 145 -2.62 -15.77 -4.04
N TRP A 146 -2.09 -15.64 -2.81
CA TRP A 146 -2.84 -15.13 -1.68
C TRP A 146 -3.26 -13.68 -1.87
N ARG A 147 -2.50 -12.86 -2.61
CA ARG A 147 -2.92 -11.49 -2.99
C ARG A 147 -4.17 -11.51 -3.88
N LEU A 148 -4.19 -12.37 -4.90
CA LEU A 148 -5.35 -12.54 -5.78
C LEU A 148 -6.58 -13.07 -5.03
N VAL A 149 -6.37 -14.04 -4.13
CA VAL A 149 -7.45 -14.62 -3.33
C VAL A 149 -7.98 -13.63 -2.30
N ALA A 150 -7.10 -12.88 -1.61
CA ALA A 150 -7.50 -11.85 -0.67
C ALA A 150 -8.39 -10.80 -1.35
N ASP A 151 -7.96 -10.28 -2.49
CA ASP A 151 -8.71 -9.26 -3.21
C ASP A 151 -10.03 -9.79 -3.81
N LEU A 152 -10.09 -11.06 -4.21
CA LEU A 152 -11.36 -11.71 -4.58
C LEU A 152 -12.32 -11.77 -3.37
N MET A 153 -11.82 -12.14 -2.19
CA MET A 153 -12.63 -12.16 -0.97
C MET A 153 -13.07 -10.75 -0.55
N ASN A 154 -12.25 -9.73 -0.78
CA ASN A 154 -12.64 -8.35 -0.56
C ASN A 154 -13.82 -7.95 -1.44
N ASP A 155 -13.74 -8.32 -2.72
CA ASP A 155 -14.75 -8.03 -3.73
C ASP A 155 -16.07 -8.73 -3.41
N LEU A 156 -16.03 -9.98 -2.95
CA LEU A 156 -17.21 -10.69 -2.44
C LEU A 156 -17.80 -9.98 -1.21
N GLY A 157 -16.96 -9.49 -0.30
CA GLY A 157 -17.40 -8.72 0.85
C GLY A 157 -18.17 -7.45 0.47
N MET A 158 -17.61 -6.66 -0.46
CA MET A 158 -18.27 -5.46 -0.97
C MET A 158 -19.53 -5.78 -1.77
N LEU A 159 -19.54 -6.90 -2.49
CA LEU A 159 -20.73 -7.37 -3.22
C LEU A 159 -21.85 -7.72 -2.24
N MET A 160 -21.55 -8.36 -1.10
CA MET A 160 -22.56 -8.63 -0.07
C MET A 160 -23.13 -7.33 0.51
N ASP A 161 -22.30 -6.32 0.74
CA ASP A 161 -22.76 -5.00 1.19
C ASP A 161 -23.71 -4.36 0.15
N LEU A 162 -23.38 -4.47 -1.15
CA LEU A 162 -24.23 -3.98 -2.25
C LEU A 162 -25.53 -4.78 -2.44
N LEU A 163 -25.50 -6.09 -2.22
CA LEU A 163 -26.65 -6.99 -2.31
C LEU A 163 -27.60 -6.87 -1.10
N SER A 164 -27.09 -6.44 0.05
CA SER A 164 -27.82 -6.44 1.32
C SER A 164 -29.22 -5.78 1.28
N PRO A 165 -29.50 -4.69 0.53
CA PRO A 165 -30.84 -4.13 0.43
C PRO A 165 -31.85 -5.05 -0.27
N LEU A 166 -31.39 -5.98 -1.11
CA LEU A 166 -32.23 -6.91 -1.86
C LEU A 166 -32.74 -8.07 -1.00
N PHE A 167 -32.15 -8.27 0.18
CA PHE A 167 -32.49 -9.36 1.09
C PHE A 167 -32.81 -8.88 2.51
N PRO A 168 -33.84 -8.02 2.74
CA PRO A 168 -34.13 -7.47 4.07
C PRO A 168 -34.34 -8.52 5.16
N SER A 169 -34.99 -9.65 4.83
CA SER A 169 -35.24 -10.76 5.76
C SER A 169 -33.98 -11.55 6.13
N ALA A 170 -32.96 -11.54 5.27
CA ALA A 170 -31.68 -12.22 5.49
C ALA A 170 -30.52 -11.24 5.67
N PHE A 171 -30.80 -9.96 5.92
CA PHE A 171 -29.82 -8.86 5.96
C PHE A 171 -28.62 -9.22 6.85
N ALA A 172 -28.89 -9.61 8.10
CA ALA A 172 -27.86 -9.95 9.08
C ALA A 172 -26.94 -11.08 8.58
N PHE A 173 -27.51 -12.09 7.93
CA PHE A 173 -26.75 -13.20 7.37
C PHE A 173 -25.84 -12.75 6.22
N VAL A 174 -26.39 -11.98 5.27
CA VAL A 174 -25.64 -11.46 4.11
C VAL A 174 -24.45 -10.60 4.55
N VAL A 175 -24.67 -9.65 5.46
CA VAL A 175 -23.58 -8.77 5.93
C VAL A 175 -22.56 -9.52 6.79
N CYS A 176 -22.97 -10.55 7.53
CA CYS A 176 -22.04 -11.42 8.25
C CYS A 176 -21.13 -12.21 7.31
N LEU A 177 -21.67 -12.76 6.21
CA LEU A 177 -20.85 -13.38 5.16
C LEU A 177 -19.87 -12.37 4.53
N GLY A 178 -20.33 -11.15 4.26
CA GLY A 178 -19.46 -10.09 3.75
C GLY A 178 -18.32 -9.74 4.71
N SER A 179 -18.64 -9.67 6.01
CA SER A 179 -17.67 -9.42 7.09
C SER A 179 -16.65 -10.55 7.25
N LEU A 180 -17.08 -11.81 7.18
CA LEU A 180 -16.19 -12.97 7.17
C LEU A 180 -15.21 -12.89 6.00
N SER A 181 -15.72 -12.58 4.80
CA SER A 181 -14.92 -12.45 3.58
C SER A 181 -13.86 -11.32 3.71
N ARG A 182 -14.25 -10.15 4.24
CA ARG A 182 -13.31 -9.04 4.49
C ARG A 182 -12.32 -9.34 5.60
N SER A 183 -12.70 -10.11 6.61
CA SER A 183 -11.78 -10.53 7.68
C SER A 183 -10.69 -11.47 7.17
N PHE A 184 -11.07 -12.45 6.35
CA PHE A 184 -10.11 -13.27 5.61
C PHE A 184 -9.16 -12.41 4.78
N THR A 185 -9.72 -11.43 4.05
CA THR A 185 -8.94 -10.48 3.23
C THR A 185 -7.90 -9.77 4.08
N GLY A 186 -8.29 -9.25 5.25
CA GLY A 186 -7.37 -8.54 6.14
C GLY A 186 -6.18 -9.38 6.58
N VAL A 187 -6.41 -10.65 6.92
CA VAL A 187 -5.34 -11.58 7.31
C VAL A 187 -4.42 -11.89 6.13
N ALA A 188 -4.98 -12.30 4.99
CA ALA A 188 -4.18 -12.68 3.81
C ALA A 188 -3.45 -11.48 3.19
N SER A 189 -4.10 -10.32 3.07
CA SER A 189 -3.48 -9.08 2.60
C SER A 189 -2.38 -8.61 3.55
N GLY A 190 -2.60 -8.67 4.86
CA GLY A 190 -1.57 -8.32 5.85
C GLY A 190 -0.31 -9.18 5.73
N ALA A 191 -0.47 -10.51 5.62
CA ALA A 191 0.65 -11.44 5.47
C ALA A 191 1.40 -11.26 4.14
N THR A 192 0.66 -11.13 3.03
CA THR A 192 1.27 -10.93 1.70
C THR A 192 1.95 -9.57 1.59
N ARG A 193 1.37 -8.51 2.15
CA ARG A 193 2.00 -7.19 2.22
C ARG A 193 3.31 -7.25 3.00
N ALA A 194 3.32 -7.90 4.17
CA ALA A 194 4.55 -8.06 4.94
C ALA A 194 5.66 -8.77 4.12
N ALA A 195 5.31 -9.85 3.42
CA ALA A 195 6.24 -10.56 2.54
C ALA A 195 6.77 -9.68 1.39
N LEU A 196 5.90 -8.86 0.77
CA LEU A 196 6.29 -7.93 -0.29
C LEU A 196 7.17 -6.79 0.21
N THR A 197 6.85 -6.20 1.37
CA THR A 197 7.68 -5.17 1.99
C THR A 197 9.10 -5.69 2.26
N GLN A 198 9.23 -6.95 2.71
CA GLN A 198 10.55 -7.58 2.86
C GLN A 198 11.23 -7.83 1.52
N HIS A 199 10.51 -8.32 0.52
CA HIS A 199 11.03 -8.51 -0.84
C HIS A 199 11.58 -7.21 -1.43
N PHE A 200 10.87 -6.10 -1.25
CA PHE A 200 11.27 -4.80 -1.77
C PHE A 200 12.48 -4.19 -1.04
N ALA A 201 12.83 -4.64 0.16
CA ALA A 201 13.89 -4.04 0.95
C ALA A 201 15.29 -4.53 0.55
N LEU A 202 16.09 -3.67 -0.11
CA LEU A 202 17.49 -4.00 -0.45
C LEU A 202 18.51 -3.56 0.60
N GLN A 203 18.14 -2.66 1.52
CA GLN A 203 19.09 -2.01 2.44
C GLN A 203 18.62 -2.07 3.90
N ASN A 204 17.98 -3.17 4.31
CA ASN A 204 17.35 -3.30 5.65
C ASN A 204 16.36 -2.16 5.95
N ASN A 205 15.67 -1.67 4.91
CA ASN A 205 14.80 -0.50 4.92
C ASN A 205 13.30 -0.85 4.87
N ALA A 206 12.91 -2.07 5.28
CA ALA A 206 11.53 -2.55 5.23
C ALA A 206 10.53 -1.63 5.99
N ALA A 207 10.93 -1.08 7.14
CA ALA A 207 10.08 -0.15 7.89
C ALA A 207 9.83 1.17 7.13
N ASP A 208 10.84 1.70 6.45
CA ASP A 208 10.70 2.90 5.63
C ASP A 208 9.80 2.60 4.42
N ILE A 209 10.02 1.49 3.71
CA ILE A 209 9.15 1.03 2.62
C ILE A 209 7.69 0.94 3.10
N SER A 210 7.43 0.26 4.21
CA SER A 210 6.08 0.14 4.77
C SER A 210 5.43 1.50 5.05
N ALA A 211 6.19 2.46 5.59
CA ALA A 211 5.69 3.81 5.86
C ALA A 211 5.36 4.59 4.57
N LYS A 212 6.18 4.44 3.51
CA LYS A 212 5.94 5.10 2.21
C LYS A 212 4.79 4.46 1.45
N GLU A 213 4.69 3.13 1.46
CA GLU A 213 3.54 2.40 0.93
C GLU A 213 2.25 2.83 1.63
N GLY A 214 2.26 2.95 2.96
CA GLY A 214 1.11 3.47 3.71
C GLY A 214 0.72 4.90 3.30
N SER A 215 1.70 5.75 2.95
CA SER A 215 1.42 7.10 2.43
C SER A 215 0.81 7.07 1.02
N GLN A 216 1.30 6.19 0.14
CA GLN A 216 0.75 5.97 -1.20
C GLN A 216 -0.70 5.45 -1.13
N GLU A 217 -0.96 4.45 -0.29
CA GLU A 217 -2.29 3.90 -0.05
C GLU A 217 -3.24 4.95 0.52
N THR A 218 -2.78 5.78 1.46
CA THR A 218 -3.58 6.88 2.02
C THR A 218 -3.96 7.91 0.94
N MET A 219 -3.03 8.23 0.03
CA MET A 219 -3.32 9.13 -1.10
C MET A 219 -4.36 8.52 -2.04
N ALA A 220 -4.20 7.25 -2.42
CA ALA A 220 -5.16 6.52 -3.25
C ALA A 220 -6.54 6.44 -2.56
N THR A 221 -6.57 6.25 -1.25
CA THR A 221 -7.78 6.27 -0.41
C THR A 221 -8.51 7.60 -0.52
N MET A 222 -7.81 8.71 -0.26
CA MET A 222 -8.43 10.04 -0.27
C MET A 222 -9.04 10.37 -1.65
N ILE A 223 -8.29 10.08 -2.73
CA ILE A 223 -8.78 10.30 -4.10
C ILE A 223 -9.96 9.37 -4.39
N GLY A 224 -9.86 8.09 -4.04
CA GLY A 224 -10.90 7.09 -4.30
C GLY A 224 -12.19 7.37 -3.56
N MET A 225 -12.11 7.82 -2.30
CA MET A 225 -13.29 8.24 -1.53
C MET A 225 -13.96 9.47 -2.16
N ALA A 226 -13.19 10.48 -2.59
CA ALA A 226 -13.75 11.67 -3.23
C ALA A 226 -14.45 11.32 -4.56
N LEU A 227 -13.80 10.53 -5.40
CA LEU A 227 -14.38 10.05 -6.67
C LEU A 227 -15.56 9.12 -6.44
N GLY A 228 -15.49 8.23 -5.44
CA GLY A 228 -16.56 7.31 -5.07
C GLY A 228 -17.80 8.04 -4.57
N MET A 229 -17.62 9.07 -3.74
CA MET A 229 -18.74 9.89 -3.26
C MET A 229 -19.38 10.70 -4.41
N LEU A 230 -18.56 11.26 -5.31
CA LEU A 230 -19.05 11.92 -6.51
C LEU A 230 -19.86 10.94 -7.37
N LEU A 231 -19.32 9.73 -7.62
CA LEU A 231 -20.00 8.69 -8.40
C LEU A 231 -21.33 8.29 -7.74
N ALA A 232 -21.32 8.01 -6.43
CA ALA A 232 -22.52 7.71 -5.63
C ALA A 232 -23.60 8.80 -5.76
N ARG A 233 -23.18 10.07 -5.80
CA ARG A 233 -24.10 11.20 -5.99
C ARG A 233 -24.70 11.22 -7.39
N ILE A 234 -23.89 10.98 -8.43
CA ILE A 234 -24.32 11.00 -9.84
C ILE A 234 -25.24 9.81 -10.15
N THR A 235 -24.97 8.64 -9.58
CA THR A 235 -25.76 7.41 -9.81
C THR A 235 -26.96 7.27 -8.87
N MET A 236 -27.21 8.26 -8.00
CA MET A 236 -28.28 8.21 -7.02
C MET A 236 -29.65 7.99 -7.68
N GLY A 237 -30.42 7.02 -7.19
CA GLY A 237 -31.74 6.68 -7.74
C GLY A 237 -31.70 5.89 -9.04
N ASN A 238 -30.52 5.52 -9.56
CA ASN A 238 -30.35 4.69 -10.75
C ASN A 238 -29.63 3.38 -10.40
N PRO A 239 -30.36 2.30 -10.05
CA PRO A 239 -29.76 1.01 -9.69
C PRO A 239 -28.88 0.42 -10.80
N PHE A 240 -29.28 0.56 -12.06
CA PHE A 240 -28.52 0.05 -13.19
C PHE A 240 -27.14 0.71 -13.26
N ALA A 241 -27.06 2.04 -13.11
CA ALA A 241 -25.79 2.75 -13.10
C ALA A 241 -24.89 2.33 -11.93
N ILE A 242 -25.46 2.16 -10.72
CA ILE A 242 -24.71 1.69 -9.54
C ILE A 242 -24.11 0.30 -9.80
N TRP A 243 -24.94 -0.66 -10.25
CA TRP A 243 -24.49 -2.03 -10.55
C TRP A 243 -23.46 -2.07 -11.67
N PHE A 244 -23.69 -1.34 -12.75
CA PHE A 244 -22.75 -1.25 -13.86
C PHE A 244 -21.39 -0.70 -13.41
N SER A 245 -21.39 0.43 -12.69
CA SER A 245 -20.17 1.03 -12.15
C SER A 245 -19.45 0.09 -11.20
N PHE A 246 -20.16 -0.55 -10.26
CA PHE A 246 -19.57 -1.47 -9.30
C PHE A 246 -18.93 -2.68 -9.98
N LEU A 247 -19.64 -3.33 -10.93
CA LEU A 247 -19.12 -4.50 -11.65
C LEU A 247 -17.95 -4.14 -12.56
N PHE A 248 -18.02 -3.02 -13.28
CA PHE A 248 -16.93 -2.53 -14.10
C PHE A 248 -15.66 -2.27 -13.27
N LEU A 249 -15.80 -1.55 -12.15
CA LEU A 249 -14.69 -1.28 -11.24
C LEU A 249 -14.15 -2.56 -10.59
N THR A 250 -15.00 -3.56 -10.34
CA THR A 250 -14.58 -4.87 -9.81
C THR A 250 -13.75 -5.65 -10.82
N MET A 251 -14.16 -5.65 -12.10
CA MET A 251 -13.35 -6.24 -13.17
C MET A 251 -12.01 -5.51 -13.33
N PHE A 252 -12.03 -4.17 -13.29
CA PHE A 252 -10.80 -3.37 -13.31
C PHE A 252 -9.90 -3.64 -12.10
N HIS A 253 -10.48 -3.78 -10.91
CA HIS A 253 -9.77 -4.11 -9.67
C HIS A 253 -9.01 -5.42 -9.79
N MET A 254 -9.70 -6.49 -10.21
CA MET A 254 -9.08 -7.81 -10.41
C MET A 254 -8.01 -7.79 -11.51
N TYR A 255 -8.25 -7.05 -12.59
CA TYR A 255 -7.27 -6.85 -13.64
C TYR A 255 -6.01 -6.11 -13.15
N ALA A 256 -6.18 -5.00 -12.41
CA ALA A 256 -5.08 -4.23 -11.85
C ALA A 256 -4.26 -5.07 -10.86
N ASN A 257 -4.92 -5.85 -10.00
CA ASN A 257 -4.25 -6.79 -9.10
C ASN A 257 -3.46 -7.84 -9.87
N TYR A 258 -4.05 -8.46 -10.90
CA TYR A 258 -3.34 -9.39 -11.77
C TYR A 258 -2.09 -8.74 -12.38
N ARG A 259 -2.20 -7.51 -12.90
CA ARG A 259 -1.06 -6.77 -13.46
C ARG A 259 0.03 -6.48 -12.43
N ALA A 260 -0.34 -6.06 -11.21
CA ALA A 260 0.61 -5.86 -10.11
C ALA A 260 1.37 -7.15 -9.78
N VAL A 261 0.65 -8.27 -9.63
CA VAL A 261 1.24 -9.58 -9.30
C VAL A 261 2.17 -10.10 -10.42
N ARG A 262 1.87 -9.75 -11.68
CA ARG A 262 2.72 -10.05 -12.84
C ARG A 262 4.01 -9.22 -12.87
N CYS A 263 4.05 -8.06 -12.24
CA CYS A 263 5.27 -7.25 -12.12
C CYS A 263 6.27 -7.83 -11.12
N LEU A 264 5.81 -8.58 -10.12
CA LEU A 264 6.66 -9.08 -9.05
C LEU A 264 7.62 -10.19 -9.51
N SER A 265 8.90 -10.06 -9.21
CA SER A 265 9.91 -11.10 -9.40
C SER A 265 10.36 -11.62 -8.04
N LEU A 266 9.47 -12.35 -7.35
CA LEU A 266 9.76 -12.87 -6.01
C LEU A 266 10.91 -13.88 -6.02
N ASN A 267 11.90 -13.62 -5.18
CA ASN A 267 13.07 -14.47 -4.96
C ASN A 267 12.80 -15.67 -4.04
N SER A 268 11.56 -15.83 -3.55
CA SER A 268 11.16 -16.97 -2.73
C SER A 268 10.79 -18.18 -3.61
N LEU A 269 11.25 -19.36 -3.18
CA LEU A 269 10.86 -20.64 -3.77
C LEU A 269 9.56 -21.11 -3.11
N ASN A 270 8.47 -21.12 -3.86
CA ASN A 270 7.26 -21.83 -3.44
C ASN A 270 7.42 -23.34 -3.66
N PHE A 271 6.55 -24.16 -3.04
CA PHE A 271 6.64 -25.63 -3.09
C PHE A 271 6.78 -26.19 -4.52
N GLN A 272 6.05 -25.62 -5.49
CA GLN A 272 6.11 -26.02 -6.89
C GLN A 272 7.46 -25.68 -7.52
N ARG A 273 8.00 -24.47 -7.29
CA ARG A 273 9.34 -24.07 -7.76
C ARG A 273 10.42 -24.93 -7.11
N SER A 274 10.32 -25.20 -5.81
CA SER A 274 11.22 -26.10 -5.09
C SER A 274 11.15 -27.53 -5.62
N SER A 275 9.96 -28.04 -5.92
CA SER A 275 9.78 -29.39 -6.49
C SER A 275 10.38 -29.51 -7.89
N ILE A 276 10.24 -28.48 -8.73
CA ILE A 276 10.86 -28.46 -10.07
C ILE A 276 12.37 -28.42 -9.95
N LEU A 277 12.92 -27.55 -9.08
CA LEU A 277 14.36 -27.47 -8.84
C LEU A 277 14.91 -28.78 -8.26
N LEU A 278 14.17 -29.43 -7.35
CA LEU A 278 14.57 -30.71 -6.77
C LEU A 278 14.50 -31.85 -7.79
N GLN A 279 13.47 -31.90 -8.64
CA GLN A 279 13.41 -32.86 -9.75
C GLN A 279 14.57 -32.67 -10.71
N GLN A 280 14.89 -31.44 -11.10
CA GLN A 280 16.05 -31.17 -11.93
C GLN A 280 17.36 -31.53 -11.21
N PHE A 281 17.50 -31.24 -9.92
CA PHE A 281 18.67 -31.64 -9.14
C PHE A 281 18.84 -33.17 -9.12
N MET A 282 17.75 -33.91 -8.94
CA MET A 282 17.75 -35.37 -8.96
C MET A 282 17.98 -35.96 -10.36
N GLU A 283 17.49 -35.31 -11.41
CA GLU A 283 17.69 -35.72 -12.81
C GLU A 283 19.10 -35.41 -13.33
N THR A 284 19.74 -34.36 -12.80
CA THR A 284 21.04 -33.89 -13.32
C THR A 284 22.23 -34.64 -12.72
N ASP A 285 22.09 -35.31 -11.57
CA ASP A 285 23.11 -36.14 -10.85
C ASP A 285 24.59 -35.71 -10.96
N GLN A 286 24.84 -34.42 -11.19
CA GLN A 286 26.16 -33.83 -11.40
C GLN A 286 26.22 -32.52 -10.61
N GLY A 287 26.98 -32.52 -9.52
CA GLY A 287 27.42 -31.26 -8.94
C GLY A 287 27.91 -31.23 -7.50
N LEU A 288 28.07 -32.35 -6.79
CA LEU A 288 28.71 -32.35 -5.46
C LEU A 288 30.20 -32.74 -5.47
N TYR A 289 30.82 -32.82 -6.66
CA TYR A 289 32.25 -33.17 -6.74
C TYR A 289 33.21 -32.03 -7.02
N HIS A 290 32.78 -30.79 -7.32
CA HIS A 290 33.70 -29.64 -7.38
C HIS A 290 33.01 -28.37 -6.88
N GLY A 291 33.58 -27.76 -5.84
CA GLY A 291 33.02 -26.65 -5.05
C GLY A 291 32.90 -25.29 -5.76
N ALA A 292 32.26 -25.23 -6.93
CA ALA A 292 31.91 -23.99 -7.59
C ALA A 292 30.67 -24.19 -8.46
N CYS A 293 29.52 -23.65 -8.03
CA CYS A 293 28.61 -22.84 -8.86
C CYS A 293 27.24 -22.70 -8.19
N PHE A 294 27.07 -21.68 -7.35
CA PHE A 294 25.75 -21.15 -6.96
C PHE A 294 25.30 -19.99 -7.89
N ALA A 295 25.85 -19.89 -9.11
CA ALA A 295 25.67 -18.72 -9.98
C ALA A 295 24.51 -18.85 -11.00
N ASN A 296 23.74 -19.94 -10.99
CA ASN A 296 22.72 -20.21 -12.02
C ASN A 296 21.26 -20.14 -11.52
N VAL A 297 21.02 -19.80 -10.25
CA VAL A 297 19.63 -19.66 -9.75
C VAL A 297 18.98 -18.38 -10.28
N ASP A 298 19.77 -17.32 -10.53
CA ASP A 298 19.26 -16.04 -11.03
C ASP A 298 18.72 -16.13 -12.47
N TYR A 299 19.24 -17.04 -13.30
CA TYR A 299 18.81 -17.16 -14.70
C TYR A 299 17.43 -17.83 -14.85
N PHE A 300 16.96 -18.56 -13.84
CA PHE A 300 15.69 -19.30 -13.90
C PHE A 300 14.50 -18.56 -13.31
N MET A 301 14.74 -17.54 -12.48
CA MET A 301 13.68 -16.70 -11.90
C MET A 301 12.98 -15.82 -12.96
N ASP A 302 13.66 -15.51 -14.06
CA ASP A 302 13.14 -14.68 -15.17
C ASP A 302 12.34 -15.46 -16.24
N LEU A 303 12.38 -16.80 -16.26
CA LEU A 303 11.86 -17.58 -17.39
C LEU A 303 10.40 -18.05 -17.26
N LYS A 304 9.68 -17.71 -16.19
CA LYS A 304 8.22 -17.93 -16.09
C LYS A 304 7.52 -16.76 -15.39
N GLY A 305 7.50 -15.61 -16.08
CA GLY A 305 6.61 -14.49 -15.78
C GLY A 305 5.16 -14.81 -16.08
#